data_AF-A0A3M1C111-F1
#
_entry.id   AF-A0A3M1C111-F1
#
_cell.length_a   1.000
_cell.length_b   1.000
_cell.length_c   1.000
_cell.angle_alpha   90.00
_cell.angle_beta   90.00
_cell.angle_gamma   90.00
#
_symmetry.space_group_name_H-M   'P 1'
#
loop_
_entity.id
_entity.type
_entity.pdbx_description
1 polymer ?
#
loop_
_entity_poly.entity_id
_entity_poly.type
_entity_poly.pdbx_seq_one_letter_code
_entity_poly.pdbx_strand_id
1 'polypeptide(L)'
;ILYSTPPLMLGILLIVFFAGGSFFDWFPVGELVSDNYDSLSTWGKILDRIHHFVLPLICYIIGNFTVLTFLMKNSMLDELKKDYVRTARAKGLPETLVIYKHALRNALIPIVTSLGSFLTVFLAGSLIIEELFSIDGMGVLGYKAALSRDYNVLMGLIAISSLLALLGRLLSDIAYVIVDPRIDFS
;
A
#
# COMPACT_ATOMS: atom_id res chain seq x y z
N ILE A 1 4.68 -6.53 16.84
CA ILE A 1 5.28 -5.27 17.33
C ILE A 1 4.90 -4.12 16.40
N LEU A 2 5.24 -4.17 15.10
CA LEU A 2 4.85 -3.12 14.11
C LEU A 2 3.34 -2.86 13.97
N TYR A 3 2.47 -3.83 14.25
CA TYR A 3 1.00 -3.65 14.20
C TYR A 3 0.46 -2.61 15.18
N SER A 4 1.12 -2.44 16.31
CA SER A 4 0.69 -1.54 17.38
C SER A 4 1.31 -0.15 17.25
N THR A 5 2.13 0.09 16.23
CA THR A 5 2.75 1.37 15.96
C THR A 5 1.91 2.08 14.90
N PRO A 6 1.19 3.17 15.24
CA PRO A 6 0.53 4.02 14.25
C PRO A 6 1.51 4.38 13.13
N PRO A 7 1.07 4.40 11.86
CA PRO A 7 1.93 4.80 10.74
C PRO A 7 2.64 6.14 10.98
N LEU A 8 1.95 7.06 11.67
CA LEU A 8 2.52 8.33 12.14
C LEU A 8 3.73 8.14 13.07
N MET A 9 3.62 7.29 14.09
CA MET A 9 4.72 7.04 15.03
C MET A 9 5.92 6.39 14.34
N LEU A 10 5.67 5.47 13.40
CA LEU A 10 6.73 4.85 12.62
C LEU A 10 7.41 5.88 11.69
N GLY A 11 6.64 6.76 11.05
CA GLY A 11 7.16 7.86 10.25
C GLY A 11 8.01 8.85 11.06
N ILE A 12 7.53 9.27 12.24
CA ILE A 12 8.29 10.16 13.14
C ILE A 12 9.60 9.50 13.58
N LEU A 13 9.55 8.21 13.94
CA LEU A 13 10.76 7.47 14.33
C LEU A 13 11.77 7.44 13.18
N LEU A 14 11.31 7.17 11.96
CA LEU A 14 12.18 7.15 10.78
C LEU A 14 12.81 8.52 10.51
N ILE A 15 12.05 9.61 10.60
CA ILE A 15 12.59 10.98 10.43
C ILE A 15 13.61 11.30 11.52
N VAL A 16 13.28 11.06 12.80
CA VAL A 16 14.18 11.37 13.92
C VAL A 16 15.50 10.61 13.80
N PHE A 17 15.45 9.35 13.35
CA PHE A 17 16.63 8.49 13.31
C PHE A 17 17.49 8.68 12.05
N PHE A 18 16.87 8.94 10.89
CA PHE A 18 17.54 8.93 9.57
C PHE A 18 17.62 10.30 8.88
N ALA A 19 16.93 11.31 9.40
CA ALA A 19 16.94 12.65 8.82
C ALA A 19 17.14 13.78 9.85
N GLY A 20 16.80 13.55 11.13
CA GLY A 20 16.60 14.60 12.12
C GLY A 20 17.83 15.29 12.70
N GLY A 21 19.05 15.13 12.18
CA GLY A 21 20.24 15.83 12.67
C GLY A 21 20.91 15.22 13.90
N SER A 22 20.26 14.26 14.57
CA SER A 22 20.63 13.80 15.92
C SER A 22 21.28 12.41 15.97
N PHE A 23 21.06 11.59 14.93
CA PHE A 23 21.60 10.23 14.84
C PHE A 23 22.28 9.99 13.49
N PHE A 24 21.55 9.48 12.50
CA PHE A 24 22.06 9.25 11.15
C PHE A 24 21.48 10.29 10.20
N ASP A 25 22.29 11.21 9.68
CA ASP A 25 21.88 12.22 8.69
C ASP A 25 22.08 11.71 7.28
N TRP A 26 21.48 10.55 7.00
CA TRP A 26 21.58 9.95 5.67
C TRP A 26 20.60 10.58 4.71
N PHE A 27 19.47 11.09 5.18
CA PHE A 27 18.41 11.58 4.33
C PHE A 27 17.94 12.99 4.72
N PRO A 28 17.41 13.76 3.75
CA PRO A 28 16.90 15.10 4.00
C PRO A 28 15.59 15.09 4.79
N VAL A 29 15.39 16.12 5.62
CA VAL A 29 14.17 16.33 6.42
C VAL A 29 13.10 16.99 5.55
N GLY A 30 12.45 16.18 4.71
CA GLY A 30 11.37 16.65 3.85
C GLY A 30 11.83 17.49 2.65
N GLU A 31 10.83 17.93 1.88
CA GLU A 31 10.91 18.50 0.54
C GLU A 31 11.25 17.49 -0.57
N LEU A 32 10.84 17.81 -1.81
CA LEU A 32 10.96 16.90 -2.96
C LEU A 32 12.34 16.97 -3.64
N VAL A 33 13.17 17.93 -3.23
CA VAL A 33 14.28 18.46 -4.01
C VAL A 33 15.30 19.12 -3.07
N SER A 34 16.61 18.89 -3.28
CA SER A 34 17.66 19.61 -2.56
C SER A 34 17.84 21.05 -3.06
N ASP A 35 18.30 21.96 -2.19
CA ASP A 35 18.59 23.37 -2.53
C ASP A 35 19.50 23.55 -3.76
N ASN A 36 20.28 22.53 -4.12
CA ASN A 36 21.23 22.57 -5.24
C ASN A 36 20.70 21.88 -6.52
N TYR A 37 19.40 21.59 -6.60
CA TYR A 37 18.80 20.83 -7.68
C TYR A 37 18.95 21.47 -9.05
N ASP A 38 18.83 22.79 -9.16
CA ASP A 38 18.92 23.47 -10.44
C ASP A 38 20.33 23.42 -11.06
N SER A 39 21.37 23.20 -10.26
CA SER A 39 22.76 23.06 -10.72
C SER A 39 23.18 21.61 -11.05
N LEU A 40 22.35 20.62 -10.68
CA LEU A 40 22.64 19.20 -10.87
C LEU A 40 22.43 18.74 -12.32
N SER A 41 23.27 17.80 -12.77
CA SER A 41 23.08 17.10 -14.05
C SER A 41 21.76 16.30 -14.05
N THR A 42 21.23 15.94 -15.22
CA THR A 42 19.98 15.16 -15.33
C THR A 42 20.01 13.87 -14.51
N TRP A 43 21.17 13.22 -14.40
CA TRP A 43 21.39 12.05 -13.54
C TRP A 43 21.45 12.40 -12.06
N GLY A 44 22.08 13.53 -11.70
CA GLY A 44 22.08 14.05 -10.33
C GLY A 44 20.67 14.37 -9.83
N LYS A 45 19.82 14.96 -10.69
CA LYS A 45 18.40 15.25 -10.38
C LYS A 45 17.57 14.01 -10.11
N ILE A 46 17.82 12.91 -10.82
CA ILE A 46 17.12 11.63 -10.60
C ILE A 46 17.57 11.00 -9.28
N LEU A 47 18.88 10.97 -9.02
CA LEU A 47 19.42 10.40 -7.79
C LEU A 47 18.91 11.18 -6.56
N ASP A 48 18.89 12.52 -6.66
CA ASP A 48 18.38 13.40 -5.61
C ASP A 48 16.90 13.10 -5.31
N ARG A 49 16.05 13.00 -6.34
CA ARG A 49 14.65 12.61 -6.16
C ARG A 49 14.48 11.25 -5.50
N ILE A 50 15.21 10.23 -5.95
CA ILE A 50 15.12 8.89 -5.36
C ILE A 50 15.48 8.96 -3.87
N HIS A 51 16.52 9.72 -3.53
CA HIS A 51 16.96 9.91 -2.16
C HIS A 51 15.89 10.53 -1.26
N HIS A 52 15.17 11.56 -1.74
CA HIS A 52 14.07 12.18 -1.00
C HIS A 52 12.82 11.27 -0.92
N PHE A 53 12.60 10.37 -1.90
CA PHE A 53 11.44 9.47 -1.90
C PHE A 53 11.62 8.18 -1.09
N VAL A 54 12.83 7.76 -0.75
CA VAL A 54 13.08 6.48 -0.07
C VAL A 54 12.34 6.39 1.26
N LEU A 55 12.45 7.40 2.12
CA LEU A 55 11.82 7.42 3.44
C LEU A 55 10.28 7.45 3.39
N PRO A 56 9.64 8.35 2.62
CA PRO A 56 8.20 8.31 2.40
C PRO A 56 7.75 6.94 1.86
N LEU A 57 8.47 6.38 0.90
CA LEU A 57 8.13 5.10 0.29
C LEU A 57 8.18 3.96 1.31
N ILE A 58 9.22 3.92 2.15
CA ILE A 58 9.33 2.92 3.23
C ILE A 58 8.15 3.04 4.20
N CYS A 59 7.74 4.26 4.57
CA CYS A 59 6.55 4.47 5.40
C CYS A 59 5.29 3.91 4.75
N TYR A 60 5.08 4.20 3.46
CA TYR A 60 3.94 3.69 2.69
C TYR A 60 3.95 2.17 2.58
N ILE A 61 5.12 1.56 2.31
CA ILE A 61 5.26 0.11 2.17
C ILE A 61 4.98 -0.58 3.49
N ILE A 62 5.56 -0.13 4.60
CA ILE A 62 5.42 -0.78 5.90
C ILE A 62 3.96 -0.79 6.37
N GLY A 63 3.25 0.32 6.18
CA GLY A 63 1.83 0.43 6.53
C GLY A 63 0.98 -0.60 5.79
N ASN A 64 1.10 -0.66 4.45
CA ASN A 64 0.35 -1.60 3.63
C ASN A 64 0.80 -3.06 3.82
N PHE A 65 2.09 -3.29 4.00
CA PHE A 65 2.66 -4.62 4.21
C PHE A 65 2.13 -5.28 5.47
N THR A 66 1.93 -4.50 6.53
CA THR A 66 1.35 -5.00 7.78
C THR A 66 -0.06 -5.52 7.54
N VAL A 67 -0.93 -4.73 6.90
CA VAL A 67 -2.32 -5.12 6.58
C VAL A 67 -2.35 -6.37 5.70
N LEU A 68 -1.52 -6.38 4.65
CA LEU A 68 -1.45 -7.50 3.71
C LEU A 68 -0.99 -8.80 4.40
N THR A 69 -0.01 -8.72 5.31
CA THR A 69 0.48 -9.87 6.08
C THR A 69 -0.60 -10.44 6.99
N PHE A 70 -1.38 -9.58 7.66
CA PHE A 70 -2.49 -10.02 8.50
C PHE A 70 -3.60 -10.68 7.67
N LEU A 71 -3.96 -10.07 6.54
CA LEU A 71 -4.93 -10.63 5.63
C LEU A 71 -4.51 -12.03 5.17
N MET A 72 -3.26 -12.18 4.71
CA MET A 72 -2.69 -13.47 4.31
C MET A 72 -2.73 -14.50 5.45
N LYS A 73 -2.30 -14.11 6.64
CA LYS A 73 -2.29 -15.01 7.80
C LYS A 73 -3.70 -15.48 8.16
N ASN A 74 -4.68 -14.57 8.18
CA ASN A 74 -6.06 -14.90 8.51
C ASN A 74 -6.69 -15.81 7.44
N SER A 75 -6.52 -15.45 6.16
CA SER A 75 -7.01 -16.28 5.05
C SER A 75 -6.39 -17.68 5.06
N MET A 76 -5.08 -17.80 5.35
CA MET A 76 -4.43 -19.10 5.50
C MET A 76 -5.00 -19.92 6.66
N LEU A 77 -5.23 -19.30 7.82
CA LEU A 77 -5.80 -19.98 8.99
C LEU A 77 -7.23 -20.48 8.74
N ASP A 78 -8.02 -19.73 7.97
CA ASP A 78 -9.38 -20.10 7.62
C ASP A 78 -9.41 -21.23 6.58
N GLU A 79 -8.54 -21.18 5.56
CA GLU A 79 -8.42 -22.27 4.58
C GLU A 79 -7.97 -23.59 5.23
N LEU A 80 -7.03 -23.54 6.18
CA LEU A 80 -6.54 -24.73 6.88
C LEU A 80 -7.61 -25.45 7.71
N LYS A 81 -8.68 -24.76 8.12
CA LYS A 81 -9.78 -25.34 8.90
C LYS A 81 -10.84 -26.03 8.04
N LYS A 82 -10.82 -25.85 6.72
CA LYS A 82 -11.85 -26.39 5.82
C LYS A 82 -11.69 -27.89 5.57
N ASP A 83 -12.81 -28.55 5.28
CA ASP A 83 -12.87 -30.00 5.18
C ASP A 83 -12.07 -30.58 3.99
N TYR A 84 -11.86 -29.81 2.93
CA TYR A 84 -11.01 -30.24 1.82
C TYR A 84 -9.53 -30.40 2.23
N VAL A 85 -9.04 -29.56 3.16
CA VAL A 85 -7.69 -29.66 3.72
C VAL A 85 -7.59 -30.88 4.64
N ARG A 86 -8.61 -31.11 5.48
CA ARG A 86 -8.68 -32.31 6.33
C ARG A 86 -8.69 -33.59 5.50
N THR A 87 -9.44 -33.59 4.40
CA THR A 87 -9.49 -34.72 3.46
C THR A 87 -8.15 -34.94 2.76
N ALA A 88 -7.46 -33.87 2.35
CA ALA A 88 -6.13 -33.98 1.75
C ALA A 88 -5.11 -34.55 2.74
N ARG A 89 -5.17 -34.15 4.02
CA ARG A 89 -4.33 -34.70 5.09
C ARG A 89 -4.66 -36.18 5.36
N ALA A 90 -5.94 -36.55 5.37
CA ALA A 90 -6.39 -37.94 5.53
C ALA A 90 -5.96 -38.86 4.37
N LYS A 91 -5.75 -38.32 3.17
CA LYS A 91 -5.19 -39.04 2.02
C LYS A 91 -3.68 -39.29 2.10
N GLY A 92 -3.00 -38.85 3.17
CA GLY A 92 -1.57 -39.06 3.37
C GLY A 92 -0.66 -38.13 2.54
N LEU A 93 -1.18 -37.02 2.02
CA LEU A 93 -0.38 -36.04 1.30
C LEU A 93 0.61 -35.33 2.25
N PRO A 94 1.85 -35.05 1.81
CA PRO A 94 2.82 -34.33 2.62
C PRO A 94 2.32 -32.91 2.94
N GLU A 95 2.57 -32.45 4.17
CA GLU A 95 2.02 -31.18 4.68
C GLU A 95 2.42 -29.96 3.84
N THR A 96 3.62 -29.97 3.26
CA THR A 96 4.06 -28.95 2.30
C THR A 96 3.15 -28.87 1.07
N LEU A 97 2.76 -30.01 0.50
CA LEU A 97 1.88 -30.02 -0.68
C LEU A 97 0.45 -29.58 -0.32
N VAL A 98 -0.02 -29.93 0.88
CA VAL A 98 -1.32 -29.45 1.40
C VAL A 98 -1.32 -27.92 1.57
N ILE A 99 -0.26 -27.37 2.16
CA ILE A 99 -0.13 -25.92 2.38
C ILE A 99 0.02 -25.16 1.06
N TYR A 100 1.00 -25.51 0.23
CA TYR A 100 1.32 -24.73 -0.98
C TYR A 100 0.31 -24.91 -2.11
N LYS A 101 -0.25 -26.11 -2.30
CA LYS A 101 -1.14 -26.41 -3.44
C LYS A 101 -2.61 -26.24 -3.11
N HIS A 102 -3.03 -26.58 -1.89
CA HIS A 102 -4.45 -26.61 -1.52
C HIS A 102 -4.87 -25.39 -0.70
N ALA A 103 -4.11 -25.01 0.34
CA ALA A 103 -4.47 -23.87 1.19
C ALA A 103 -4.05 -22.52 0.58
N LEU A 104 -2.80 -22.39 0.13
CA LEU A 104 -2.22 -21.11 -0.31
C LEU A 104 -2.92 -20.54 -1.54
N ARG A 105 -3.25 -21.37 -2.53
CA ARG A 105 -3.95 -20.91 -3.75
C ARG A 105 -5.30 -20.26 -3.42
N ASN A 106 -6.03 -20.84 -2.46
CA ASN A 106 -7.34 -20.32 -2.06
C ASN A 106 -7.20 -19.12 -1.11
N ALA A 107 -6.20 -19.13 -0.23
CA ALA A 107 -5.92 -18.01 0.67
C ALA A 107 -5.40 -16.77 -0.06
N LEU A 108 -4.87 -16.92 -1.28
CA LEU A 108 -4.44 -15.81 -2.15
C LEU A 108 -5.61 -15.07 -2.80
N ILE A 109 -6.80 -15.66 -2.89
CA ILE A 109 -7.94 -15.06 -3.59
C ILE A 109 -8.30 -13.68 -2.98
N PRO A 110 -8.53 -13.54 -1.66
CA PRO A 110 -8.83 -12.24 -1.05
C PRO A 110 -7.72 -11.20 -1.26
N ILE A 111 -6.47 -11.66 -1.33
CA ILE A 111 -5.31 -10.80 -1.55
C ILE A 111 -5.33 -10.24 -2.97
N VAL A 112 -5.53 -11.09 -3.97
CA VAL A 112 -5.60 -10.65 -5.37
C VAL A 112 -6.78 -9.71 -5.58
N THR A 113 -7.93 -9.98 -4.95
CA THR A 113 -9.08 -9.06 -4.99
C THR A 113 -8.77 -7.72 -4.32
N SER A 114 -8.01 -7.73 -3.21
CA SER A 114 -7.57 -6.48 -2.57
C SER A 114 -6.61 -5.66 -3.44
N LEU A 115 -5.91 -6.30 -4.39
CA LEU A 115 -4.99 -5.59 -5.28
C LEU A 115 -5.70 -4.54 -6.14
N GLY A 116 -6.94 -4.76 -6.56
CA GLY A 116 -7.67 -3.77 -7.37
C GLY A 116 -8.00 -2.48 -6.61
N SER A 117 -7.94 -2.51 -5.27
CA SER A 117 -8.11 -1.32 -4.43
C SER A 117 -6.85 -0.44 -4.37
N PHE A 118 -5.69 -0.89 -4.86
CA PHE A 118 -4.46 -0.10 -4.82
C PHE A 118 -4.58 1.22 -5.59
N LEU A 119 -5.29 1.23 -6.72
CA LEU A 119 -5.52 2.46 -7.51
C LEU A 119 -6.23 3.53 -6.68
N THR A 120 -7.25 3.15 -5.93
CA THR A 120 -8.02 4.06 -5.07
C THR A 120 -7.21 4.53 -3.87
N VAL A 121 -6.48 3.62 -3.23
CA VAL A 121 -5.64 3.94 -2.06
C VAL A 121 -4.49 4.87 -2.46
N PHE A 122 -3.91 4.66 -3.65
CA PHE A 122 -2.85 5.53 -4.16
C PHE A 122 -3.34 6.97 -4.39
N LEU A 123 -4.57 7.15 -4.87
CA LEU A 123 -5.16 8.48 -5.05
C LEU A 123 -5.64 9.14 -3.77
N ALA A 124 -6.19 8.36 -2.85
CA ALA A 124 -6.55 8.88 -1.53
C ALA A 124 -5.31 9.41 -0.79
N GLY A 125 -4.13 8.88 -1.14
CA GLY A 125 -2.87 9.22 -0.52
C GLY A 125 -2.89 8.89 0.97
N SER A 126 -1.86 9.32 1.67
CA SER A 126 -1.86 9.34 3.12
C SER A 126 -1.54 10.75 3.56
N LEU A 127 -2.59 11.53 3.86
CA LEU A 127 -2.46 12.89 4.38
C LEU A 127 -1.42 12.99 5.49
N ILE A 128 -1.40 12.00 6.37
CA ILE A 128 -0.46 11.95 7.50
C ILE A 128 0.99 11.84 7.01
N ILE A 129 1.27 10.97 6.04
CA ILE A 129 2.62 10.78 5.49
C ILE A 129 3.01 11.99 4.63
N GLU A 130 2.08 12.52 3.84
CA GLU A 130 2.29 13.70 2.99
C GLU A 130 2.64 14.93 3.82
N GLU A 131 1.89 15.21 4.89
CA GLU A 131 2.17 16.32 5.79
C GLU A 131 3.50 16.14 6.52
N LEU A 132 3.79 14.91 6.98
CA LEU A 132 4.99 14.57 7.73
C LEU A 132 6.28 14.74 6.90
N PHE A 133 6.23 14.42 5.60
CA PHE A 133 7.36 14.55 4.68
C PHE A 133 7.31 15.83 3.83
N SER A 134 6.33 16.72 4.08
CA SER A 134 6.11 17.95 3.31
C SER A 134 6.00 17.71 1.80
N ILE A 135 5.24 16.69 1.42
CA ILE A 135 4.97 16.31 0.03
C ILE A 135 3.59 16.85 -0.37
N ASP A 136 3.53 17.61 -1.46
CA ASP A 136 2.25 18.04 -2.04
C ASP A 136 1.57 16.87 -2.79
N GLY A 137 0.81 16.08 -2.05
CA GLY A 137 -0.01 14.99 -2.58
C GLY A 137 -1.50 15.33 -2.68
N MET A 138 -2.27 14.37 -3.21
CA MET A 138 -3.72 14.51 -3.35
C MET A 138 -4.45 14.56 -2.01
N GLY A 139 -3.89 13.95 -0.96
CA GLY A 139 -4.45 13.98 0.40
C GLY A 139 -4.38 15.38 1.00
N VAL A 140 -3.21 16.01 0.95
CA VAL A 140 -3.00 17.41 1.38
C VAL A 140 -3.86 18.36 0.54
N LEU A 141 -3.97 18.13 -0.77
CA LEU A 141 -4.78 18.95 -1.67
C LEU A 141 -6.28 18.88 -1.31
N GLY A 142 -6.79 17.69 -1.02
CA GLY A 142 -8.15 17.49 -0.52
C GLY A 142 -8.41 18.15 0.83
N TYR A 143 -7.44 18.10 1.75
CA TYR A 143 -7.54 18.75 3.05
C TYR A 143 -7.53 20.27 2.97
N LYS A 144 -6.61 20.84 2.19
CA LYS A 144 -6.56 22.29 1.92
C LYS A 144 -7.88 22.77 1.28
N ALA A 145 -8.41 22.02 0.31
CA ALA A 145 -9.71 22.31 -0.33
C ALA A 145 -10.90 22.23 0.65
N ALA A 146 -10.87 21.28 1.60
CA ALA A 146 -11.88 21.19 2.65
C ALA A 146 -11.85 22.39 3.60
N LEU A 147 -10.66 22.84 4.00
CA LEU A 147 -10.48 24.01 4.86
C LEU A 147 -10.90 25.31 4.16
N SER A 148 -10.52 25.47 2.89
CA SER A 148 -10.88 26.64 2.08
C SER A 148 -12.33 26.62 1.59
N ARG A 149 -13.07 25.53 1.86
CA ARG A 149 -14.42 25.27 1.33
C ARG A 149 -14.48 25.37 -0.19
N ASP A 150 -13.41 24.96 -0.86
CA ASP A 150 -13.36 24.86 -2.32
C ASP A 150 -14.09 23.59 -2.77
N TYR A 151 -15.42 23.72 -2.89
CA TYR A 151 -16.28 22.62 -3.31
C TYR A 151 -15.96 22.13 -4.73
N ASN A 152 -15.40 22.98 -5.60
CA ASN A 152 -15.07 22.59 -6.97
C ASN A 152 -13.92 21.58 -6.96
N VAL A 153 -12.87 21.85 -6.19
CA VAL A 153 -11.73 20.95 -6.06
C VAL A 153 -12.13 19.66 -5.35
N LEU A 154 -12.93 19.74 -4.28
CA LEU A 154 -13.43 18.54 -3.60
C LEU A 154 -14.28 17.65 -4.51
N MET A 155 -15.21 18.24 -5.26
CA MET A 155 -16.03 17.49 -6.21
C MET A 155 -15.19 16.87 -7.33
N GLY A 156 -14.18 17.58 -7.82
CA GLY A 156 -13.22 17.04 -8.79
C GLY A 156 -12.44 15.84 -8.24
N LEU A 157 -11.91 15.96 -7.02
CA LEU A 157 -11.20 14.87 -6.35
C LEU A 157 -12.10 13.65 -6.12
N ILE A 158 -13.33 13.85 -5.66
CA ILE A 158 -14.31 12.78 -5.45
C ILE A 158 -14.68 12.11 -6.79
N ALA A 159 -14.94 12.91 -7.83
CA ALA A 159 -15.27 12.39 -9.15
C ALA A 159 -14.14 11.54 -9.74
N ILE A 160 -12.89 12.02 -9.69
CA ILE A 160 -11.73 11.26 -10.17
C ILE A 160 -11.52 9.99 -9.32
N SER A 161 -11.62 10.12 -7.99
CA SER A 161 -11.43 8.98 -7.08
C SER A 161 -12.49 7.90 -7.29
N SER A 162 -13.74 8.29 -7.50
CA SER A 162 -14.84 7.35 -7.77
C SER A 162 -14.69 6.66 -9.13
N LEU A 163 -14.29 7.39 -10.18
CA LEU A 163 -14.02 6.81 -11.49
C LEU A 163 -12.89 5.77 -11.42
N LEU A 164 -11.79 6.11 -10.73
CA LEU A 164 -10.66 5.20 -10.57
C LEU A 164 -10.97 4.04 -9.64
N ALA A 165 -11.81 4.23 -8.63
CA ALA A 165 -12.32 3.14 -7.80
C ALA A 165 -13.15 2.15 -8.64
N LEU A 166 -13.97 2.65 -9.55
CA LEU A 166 -14.74 1.80 -10.47
C LEU A 166 -13.81 1.03 -11.43
N LEU A 167 -12.79 1.70 -11.99
CA LEU A 167 -11.79 1.04 -12.84
C LEU A 167 -10.95 0.02 -12.06
N GLY A 168 -10.53 0.34 -10.84
CA GLY A 168 -9.78 -0.57 -9.96
C GLY A 168 -10.61 -1.80 -9.56
N ARG A 169 -11.91 -1.61 -9.31
CA ARG A 169 -12.84 -2.71 -9.06
C ARG A 169 -13.03 -3.58 -10.29
N LEU A 170 -13.18 -2.99 -11.47
CA LEU A 170 -13.26 -3.76 -12.72
C LEU A 170 -11.99 -4.58 -12.96
N LEU A 171 -10.81 -4.00 -12.71
CA LEU A 171 -9.52 -4.72 -12.80
C LEU A 171 -9.43 -5.86 -11.78
N SER A 172 -9.93 -5.65 -10.55
CA SER A 172 -10.04 -6.69 -9.54
C SER A 172 -10.89 -7.86 -10.00
N ASP A 173 -12.07 -7.56 -10.56
CA ASP A 173 -13.01 -8.58 -11.01
C ASP A 173 -12.42 -9.40 -12.17
N ILE A 174 -11.70 -8.75 -13.10
CA ILE A 174 -10.96 -9.44 -14.15
C ILE A 174 -9.84 -10.32 -13.57
N ALA A 175 -9.05 -9.79 -12.63
CA ALA A 175 -7.97 -10.54 -11.98
C ALA A 175 -8.51 -11.77 -11.21
N TYR A 176 -9.68 -11.62 -10.59
CA TYR A 176 -10.37 -12.71 -9.89
C TYR A 176 -10.74 -13.85 -10.85
N VAL A 177 -11.31 -13.55 -12.02
CA VAL A 177 -11.65 -14.54 -13.06
C VAL A 177 -10.41 -15.28 -13.57
N ILE A 178 -9.27 -14.58 -13.70
CA ILE A 178 -8.00 -15.20 -14.15
C ILE A 178 -7.47 -16.18 -13.08
N VAL A 179 -7.61 -15.86 -11.80
CA VAL A 179 -7.08 -16.68 -10.69
C VAL A 179 -7.98 -17.89 -10.39
N ASP A 180 -9.30 -17.71 -10.45
CA ASP A 180 -10.27 -18.78 -10.28
C ASP A 180 -11.24 -18.89 -11.48
N PRO A 181 -10.87 -19.66 -12.52
CA PRO A 181 -11.72 -19.87 -13.70
C PRO A 181 -12.91 -20.81 -13.44
N ARG A 182 -13.21 -21.18 -12.19
CA ARG A 182 -14.38 -22.03 -11.84
C ARG A 182 -15.64 -21.22 -11.55
N ILE A 183 -15.56 -19.91 -11.58
CA ILE A 183 -16.65 -19.01 -11.20
C ILE A 183 -17.24 -18.46 -12.49
N ASP A 184 -18.16 -19.23 -13.06
CA ASP A 184 -19.05 -18.74 -14.09
C ASP A 184 -20.05 -17.76 -13.46
N PHE A 185 -20.12 -16.55 -14.01
CA PHE A 185 -21.25 -15.65 -13.78
C PHE A 185 -22.48 -16.22 -14.51
N SER A 186 -23.18 -17.15 -13.87
CA SER A 186 -24.53 -17.58 -14.26
C SER A 186 -25.55 -17.19 -13.21
#